data_AF-A0A4Y2SN55-F1
#
_entry.id   AF-A0A4Y2SN55-F1
#
_cell.length_a   1.000
_cell.length_b   1.000
_cell.length_c   1.000
_cell.angle_alpha   90.00
_cell.angle_beta   90.00
_cell.angle_gamma   90.00
#
_symmetry.space_group_name_H-M   'P 1'
#
loop_
_entity.id
_entity.type
_entity.pdbx_description
1 polymer ?
#
loop_
_entity_poly.entity_id
_entity_poly.type
_entity_poly.pdbx_seq_one_letter_code
_entity_poly.pdbx_strand_id
1 'polypeptide(L)'
;MLEFKHESERLDVFYSSLMDKNTNYQNVLIMLHGNAAVDSGFGINKAMLIENMHERSVIALRTVYDAVSSSGELFKVNITKQMILAARNAHSCCHEELKVKKKIIEKKSEE
;
A
#
# COMPACT_ATOMS: atom_id res chain seq x y z
N MET A 1 26.11 15.29 6.53
CA MET A 1 25.01 14.36 6.86
C MET A 1 24.41 13.94 5.53
N LEU A 2 24.39 12.64 5.20
CA LEU A 2 23.85 12.15 3.93
C LEU A 2 22.32 12.21 4.01
N GLU A 3 21.67 12.95 3.09
CA GLU A 3 20.22 13.04 3.01
C GLU A 3 19.69 12.01 2.01
N PHE A 4 18.70 11.22 2.44
CA PHE A 4 18.04 10.23 1.59
C PHE A 4 17.03 10.89 0.65
N LYS A 5 17.20 10.71 -0.67
CA LYS A 5 16.29 11.22 -1.69
C LYS A 5 15.43 10.10 -2.27
N HIS A 6 14.24 9.92 -1.68
CA HIS A 6 13.30 8.86 -2.04
C HIS A 6 12.84 8.86 -3.52
N GLU A 7 12.92 10.00 -4.21
CA GLU A 7 12.51 10.15 -5.61
C GLU A 7 13.55 9.60 -6.60
N SER A 8 14.82 9.57 -6.21
CA SER A 8 15.95 9.25 -7.09
C SER A 8 16.75 8.04 -6.66
N GLU A 9 16.64 7.60 -5.40
CA GLU A 9 17.49 6.58 -4.83
C GLU A 9 16.66 5.49 -4.14
N ARG A 10 17.00 4.22 -4.40
CA ARG A 10 16.42 3.10 -3.68
C ARG A 10 17.00 3.00 -2.27
N LEU A 11 16.12 2.75 -1.31
CA LEU A 11 16.46 2.71 0.13
C LEU A 11 17.59 1.72 0.47
N ASP A 12 17.62 0.56 -0.19
CA ASP A 12 18.64 -0.47 0.00
C ASP A 12 20.03 -0.02 -0.49
N VAL A 13 20.10 0.78 -1.55
CA VAL A 13 21.35 1.33 -2.09
C VAL A 13 21.89 2.42 -1.16
N PHE A 14 21.00 3.31 -0.69
CA PHE A 14 21.35 4.35 0.27
C PHE A 14 21.94 3.75 1.55
N TYR A 15 21.25 2.79 2.17
CA TYR A 15 21.74 2.11 3.37
C TYR A 15 23.03 1.34 3.13
N SER A 16 23.22 0.75 1.94
CA SER A 16 24.48 0.09 1.59
C SER A 16 25.65 1.08 1.45
N SER A 17 25.39 2.35 1.15
CA SER A 17 26.43 3.39 1.05
C SER A 17 26.80 3.99 2.40
N LEU A 18 25.87 4.01 3.35
CA LEU A 18 26.05 4.57 4.69
C LEU A 18 26.78 3.60 5.65
N MET A 19 26.72 2.30 5.38
CA MET A 19 27.18 1.27 6.32
C MET A 19 28.47 0.61 5.83
N ASP A 20 29.46 0.49 6.72
CA ASP A 20 30.72 -0.19 6.42
C ASP A 20 30.51 -1.67 6.07
N LYS A 21 31.36 -2.19 5.16
CA LYS A 21 31.32 -3.54 4.57
C LYS A 21 31.29 -4.70 5.60
N ASN A 22 31.56 -4.43 6.88
CA ASN A 22 31.58 -5.41 7.96
C ASN A 22 30.24 -5.54 8.70
N THR A 23 29.24 -4.72 8.38
CA THR A 23 27.93 -4.79 9.02
C THR A 23 27.04 -5.77 8.27
N ASN A 24 26.58 -6.82 8.94
CA ASN A 24 25.63 -7.78 8.36
C ASN A 24 24.32 -7.06 7.98
N TYR A 25 24.19 -6.73 6.69
CA TYR A 25 23.05 -6.09 6.05
C TYR A 25 21.71 -6.72 6.47
N GLN A 26 21.69 -8.06 6.58
CA GLN A 26 20.52 -8.81 7.04
C GLN A 26 20.07 -8.37 8.43
N ASN A 27 20.96 -8.20 9.40
CA ASN A 27 20.55 -7.94 10.79
C ASN A 27 19.91 -6.56 10.96
N VAL A 28 20.41 -5.55 10.25
CA VAL A 28 19.87 -4.17 10.32
C VAL A 28 18.51 -4.09 9.62
N LEU A 29 18.38 -4.68 8.42
CA LEU A 29 17.09 -4.76 7.73
C LEU A 29 16.07 -5.61 8.49
N ILE A 30 16.50 -6.71 9.13
CA ILE A 30 15.65 -7.56 9.98
C ILE A 30 15.16 -6.77 11.22
N MET A 31 15.99 -5.93 11.85
CA MET A 31 15.54 -5.10 12.97
C MET A 31 14.54 -4.02 12.55
N LEU A 32 14.74 -3.38 11.39
CA LEU A 32 13.77 -2.42 10.84
C LEU A 32 12.44 -3.10 10.50
N HIS A 33 12.49 -4.33 9.97
CA HIS A 33 11.31 -5.13 9.64
C HIS A 33 10.65 -5.75 10.88
N GLY A 34 11.41 -6.09 11.91
CA GLY A 34 10.94 -6.79 13.12
C GLY A 34 10.13 -5.91 14.08
N ASN A 35 10.13 -4.59 13.88
CA ASN A 35 9.28 -3.65 14.61
C ASN A 35 7.91 -3.42 13.93
N ALA A 36 7.71 -3.94 12.72
CA ALA A 36 6.39 -4.01 12.12
C ALA A 36 5.71 -5.28 12.60
N ALA A 37 4.55 -5.16 13.25
CA ALA A 37 3.74 -6.32 13.61
C ALA A 37 3.42 -7.12 12.33
N VAL A 38 4.08 -8.26 12.16
CA VAL A 38 3.98 -9.11 10.97
C VAL A 38 2.71 -9.94 11.08
N ASP A 39 1.61 -9.40 10.57
CA ASP A 39 0.49 -10.22 10.09
C ASP A 39 0.64 -10.29 8.56
N SER A 40 1.18 -11.40 8.04
CA SER A 40 1.17 -11.75 6.61
C SER A 40 1.89 -10.80 5.61
N GLY A 41 3.17 -10.52 5.83
CA GLY A 41 4.07 -10.02 4.75
C GLY A 41 3.84 -8.57 4.29
N PHE A 42 2.92 -7.84 4.91
CA PHE A 42 2.81 -6.39 4.80
C PHE A 42 2.82 -5.83 6.23
N GLY A 43 3.86 -5.07 6.57
CA GLY A 43 3.94 -4.35 7.85
C GLY A 43 2.88 -3.25 7.88
N ILE A 44 1.65 -3.61 8.22
CA ILE A 44 0.54 -2.66 8.29
C ILE A 44 0.39 -2.21 9.74
N ASN A 45 0.73 -0.95 10.01
CA ASN A 45 0.47 -0.34 11.30
C ASN A 45 -1.05 -0.18 11.49
N LYS A 46 -1.70 -1.12 12.19
CA LYS A 46 -3.15 -1.15 12.44
C LYS A 46 -3.66 0.14 13.08
N ALA A 47 -2.85 0.85 13.86
CA ALA A 47 -3.21 2.14 14.45
C ALA A 47 -3.26 3.29 13.41
N MET A 48 -2.41 3.25 12.37
CA MET A 48 -2.38 4.27 11.32
C MET A 48 -3.29 3.98 10.12
N LEU A 49 -3.79 2.75 9.98
CA LEU A 49 -4.70 2.40 8.89
C LEU A 49 -5.98 3.26 8.91
N ILE A 50 -6.56 3.46 10.09
CA ILE A 50 -7.85 4.16 10.22
C ILE A 50 -7.71 5.64 9.88
N GLU A 51 -6.61 6.27 10.29
CA GLU A 51 -6.35 7.69 10.06
C GLU A 51 -5.82 7.97 8.64
N ASN A 52 -5.05 7.03 8.05
CA ASN A 52 -4.44 7.19 6.73
C ASN A 52 -5.30 6.63 5.58
N MET A 53 -6.43 5.97 5.88
CA MET A 53 -7.35 5.51 4.83
C MET A 53 -8.20 6.66 4.31
N HIS A 54 -8.22 6.81 2.99
CA HIS A 54 -9.21 7.68 2.34
C HIS A 54 -10.63 7.17 2.62
N GLU A 55 -11.56 8.10 2.85
CA GLU A 55 -12.99 7.83 3.09
C GLU A 55 -13.58 6.83 2.08
N ARG A 56 -13.26 6.99 0.79
CA ARG A 56 -13.70 6.08 -0.28
C ARG A 56 -13.26 4.64 -0.04
N SER A 57 -12.05 4.43 0.47
CA SER A 57 -11.52 3.09 0.78
C SER A 57 -12.26 2.47 1.96
N VAL A 58 -12.58 3.27 2.99
CA VAL A 58 -13.35 2.81 4.16
C VAL A 58 -14.76 2.39 3.75
N ILE A 59 -15.43 3.19 2.92
CA ILE A 59 -16.77 2.89 2.39
C ILE A 59 -16.73 1.60 1.57
N ALA A 60 -15.73 1.44 0.69
CA ALA A 60 -15.58 0.24 -0.12
C ALA A 60 -15.36 -1.02 0.73
N LEU A 61 -14.46 -0.95 1.72
CA LEU A 61 -14.23 -2.05 2.66
C LEU A 61 -15.48 -2.42 3.44
N ARG A 62 -16.23 -1.42 3.92
CA ARG A 62 -17.48 -1.65 4.64
C ARG A 62 -18.52 -2.32 3.74
N THR A 63 -18.64 -1.87 2.50
CA THR A 63 -19.56 -2.46 1.51
C THR A 63 -19.23 -3.94 1.26
N VAL A 64 -17.93 -4.28 1.11
CA VAL A 64 -17.49 -5.67 0.95
C VAL A 64 -17.80 -6.49 2.21
N TYR A 65 -17.49 -5.94 3.39
CA TYR A 65 -17.78 -6.61 4.66
C TYR A 65 -19.27 -6.91 4.81
N ASP A 66 -20.14 -5.93 4.59
CA ASP A 66 -21.59 -6.10 4.72
C ASP A 66 -22.12 -7.13 3.70
N ALA A 67 -21.60 -7.12 2.47
CA ALA A 67 -21.96 -8.12 1.46
C ALA A 67 -21.57 -9.55 1.89
N VAL A 68 -20.35 -9.73 2.42
CA VAL A 68 -19.86 -11.04 2.89
C VAL A 68 -20.58 -11.49 4.16
N SER A 69 -20.84 -10.57 5.10
CA SER A 69 -21.60 -10.87 6.32
C SER A 69 -23.04 -11.23 6.00
N SER A 70 -23.66 -10.58 5.02
CA SER A 70 -25.03 -10.88 4.60
C SER A 70 -25.18 -12.24 3.92
N SER A 71 -24.11 -12.77 3.29
CA SER A 71 -24.14 -14.10 2.67
C SER A 71 -24.07 -15.27 3.66
N GLY A 72 -23.92 -14.99 4.96
CA GLY A 72 -23.92 -15.97 6.05
C GLY A 72 -22.61 -16.75 6.22
N GLU A 73 -21.86 -16.97 5.13
CA GLU A 73 -20.53 -17.60 5.13
C GLU A 73 -19.61 -16.99 4.08
N LEU A 74 -18.30 -16.98 4.36
CA LEU A 74 -17.26 -16.40 3.49
C LEU A 74 -17.21 -17.05 2.10
N PHE A 75 -17.52 -18.35 2.02
CA PHE A 75 -17.44 -19.13 0.77
C PHE A 75 -18.74 -19.14 -0.04
N LYS A 76 -19.80 -18.52 0.48
CA LYS A 76 -21.13 -18.51 -0.17
C LYS A 76 -21.37 -17.27 -1.02
N VAL A 77 -20.41 -16.34 -1.06
CA VAL A 77 -20.49 -15.14 -1.90
C VAL A 77 -20.44 -15.56 -3.37
N ASN A 78 -21.51 -15.24 -4.11
CA ASN A 78 -21.57 -15.53 -5.54
C ASN A 78 -20.60 -14.60 -6.31
N ILE A 79 -19.52 -15.17 -6.85
CA ILE A 79 -18.55 -14.42 -7.64
C ILE A 79 -19.09 -14.23 -9.06
N THR A 80 -19.52 -13.01 -9.36
CA THR A 80 -20.03 -12.68 -10.70
C THR A 80 -18.90 -12.45 -11.71
N LYS A 81 -19.19 -12.63 -13.00
CA LYS A 81 -18.24 -12.33 -14.09
C LYS A 81 -17.74 -10.88 -14.05
N GLN A 82 -18.59 -9.95 -13.62
CA GLN A 82 -18.22 -8.54 -13.51
C GLN A 82 -17.18 -8.30 -12.43
N MET A 83 -17.27 -8.99 -11.28
CA MET A 83 -16.26 -8.90 -10.22
C MET A 83 -14.89 -9.41 -10.69
N ILE A 84 -14.88 -10.49 -11.47
CA ILE A 84 -13.65 -11.05 -12.05
C ILE A 84 -13.02 -10.05 -13.03
N LEU A 85 -13.82 -9.45 -13.91
CA LEU A 85 -13.34 -8.43 -14.84
C LEU A 85 -12.83 -7.18 -14.12
N ALA A 86 -13.55 -6.72 -13.09
CA ALA A 86 -13.15 -5.59 -12.27
C ALA A 86 -11.82 -5.85 -11.56
N ALA A 87 -11.65 -7.03 -10.95
CA ALA A 87 -10.41 -7.43 -10.31
C ALA A 87 -9.25 -7.52 -11.31
N ARG A 88 -9.48 -8.10 -12.49
CA ARG A 88 -8.47 -8.20 -13.55
C ARG A 88 -8.01 -6.83 -14.05
N ASN A 89 -8.93 -5.86 -14.13
CA ASN A 89 -8.67 -4.52 -14.63
C ASN A 89 -8.26 -3.53 -13.52
N ALA A 90 -8.23 -3.95 -12.25
CA ALA A 90 -7.99 -3.08 -11.10
C ALA A 90 -6.66 -2.33 -11.20
N HIS A 91 -5.61 -2.98 -11.70
CA HIS A 91 -4.31 -2.34 -11.92
C HIS A 91 -4.39 -1.20 -12.94
N SER A 92 -5.08 -1.42 -14.08
CA SER A 92 -5.26 -0.39 -15.11
C SER A 92 -6.05 0.79 -14.56
N CYS A 93 -7.16 0.52 -13.86
CA CYS A 93 -8.00 1.54 -13.25
C CYS A 93 -7.22 2.38 -12.23
N CYS A 94 -6.45 1.73 -11.34
CA CYS A 94 -5.59 2.41 -10.37
C CYS A 94 -4.55 3.30 -11.07
N HIS A 95 -3.92 2.79 -12.13
CA HIS A 95 -2.92 3.53 -12.88
C HIS A 95 -3.50 4.78 -13.56
N GLU A 96 -4.71 4.68 -14.11
CA GLU A 96 -5.43 5.82 -14.70
C GLU A 96 -5.83 6.86 -13.63
N GLU A 97 -6.38 6.42 -12.49
CA GLU A 97 -6.71 7.32 -11.39
C GLU A 97 -5.48 8.06 -10.84
N LEU A 98 -4.34 7.37 -10.70
CA LEU A 98 -3.09 7.99 -10.27
C LEU A 98 -2.61 9.06 -11.26
N LYS A 99 -2.73 8.82 -12.57
CA LYS A 99 -2.41 9.84 -13.59
C LYS A 99 -3.32 11.06 -13.47
N VAL A 100 -4.62 10.85 -13.26
CA VAL A 100 -5.58 11.95 -13.09
C VAL A 100 -5.25 12.75 -11.82
N LYS A 101 -4.98 12.09 -10.70
CA LYS A 101 -4.59 12.75 -9.45
C LYS A 101 -3.32 13.60 -9.61
N LYS A 102 -2.29 13.09 -10.29
CA LYS A 102 -1.06 13.85 -10.58
C LYS A 102 -1.36 15.13 -11.36
N LYS A 103 -2.15 15.04 -12.43
CA LYS A 103 -2.56 16.22 -13.22
C LYS A 103 -3.36 17.25 -12.42
N ILE A 104 -4.19 16.81 -11.48
CA ILE A 104 -4.95 17.72 -10.61
C ILE A 104 -4.02 18.42 -9.62
N ILE A 105 -3.04 17.71 -9.08
CA ILE A 105 -2.05 18.28 -8.14
C ILE A 105 -1.17 19.31 -8.86
N GLU A 106 -0.67 18.98 -10.05
CA GLU A 106 0.13 19.89 -10.90
C GLU A 106 -0.63 21.18 -11.21
N LYS A 107 -1.91 21.09 -11.57
CA LYS A 107 -2.76 22.27 -11.81
C LYS A 107 -2.98 23.13 -10.56
N LYS A 108 -3.11 22.50 -9.39
CA LYS A 108 -3.29 23.22 -8.11
C LYS A 108 -2.02 23.91 -7.61
N SER A 109 -0.83 23.48 -8.06
CA SER A 109 0.43 24.15 -7.73
C SER A 109 0.76 25.33 -8.65
N GLU A 110 0.04 25.46 -9.76
CA GLU A 110 0.18 26.56 -10.72
C GLU A 110 -0.81 27.73 -10.45
N GLU A 111 -1.78 27.54 -9.55
CA GLU A 111 -2.70 28.56 -9.02
C GLU A 111 -2.19 29.14 -7.69
#